data_AF-A0A9K3J8V0-F1
#
_entry.id   AF-A0A9K3J8V0-F1
#
_cell.length_a   1.000
_cell.length_b   1.000
_cell.length_c   1.000
_cell.angle_alpha   90.00
_cell.angle_beta   90.00
_cell.angle_gamma   90.00
#
_symmetry.space_group_name_H-M   'P 1'
#
loop_
_entity.id
_entity.type
_entity.pdbx_description
1 polymer ?
#
loop_
_entity_poly.entity_id
_entity_poly.type
_entity_poly.pdbx_seq_one_letter_code
_entity_poly.pdbx_strand_id
1 'polypeptide(L)'
;MKLAESTIEEDAEVLDPAIGKPYKIVKWPATKQTITVPLLKELLVNTLKSFQFWMYDPISGQAVIVCDDAEYRFIDTRDLICFGENDINLLAKSQIQSDPQYEVCAKSWTGAVAQIMNFKLWSGQRTRVETQLFGPYVGRNIPILSELQKKKKEQARKQKRKEQ
;
A
#
# COMPACT_ATOMS: atom_id res chain seq x y z
N MET A 1 -18.40 31.34 8.42
CA MET A 1 -17.38 31.00 7.42
C MET A 1 -18.08 30.67 6.11
N LYS A 2 -17.69 31.27 4.98
CA LYS A 2 -18.17 30.85 3.66
C LYS A 2 -17.31 29.68 3.19
N LEU A 3 -17.91 28.52 2.95
CA LEU A 3 -17.22 27.39 2.33
C LEU A 3 -17.03 27.74 0.84
N ALA A 4 -15.81 27.59 0.33
CA ALA A 4 -15.58 27.73 -1.11
C ALA A 4 -16.34 26.61 -1.83
N GLU A 5 -17.05 26.96 -2.90
CA GLU A 5 -17.87 26.01 -3.66
C GLU A 5 -16.98 25.18 -4.60
N SER A 6 -17.25 23.88 -4.69
CA SER A 6 -16.59 22.99 -5.66
C SER A 6 -17.09 23.27 -7.07
N THR A 7 -16.18 23.30 -8.04
CA THR A 7 -16.54 23.41 -9.46
C THR A 7 -16.62 22.03 -10.09
N ILE A 8 -17.67 21.81 -10.87
CA ILE A 8 -17.87 20.60 -11.67
C ILE A 8 -17.59 20.98 -13.12
N GLU A 9 -16.57 20.38 -13.71
CA GLU A 9 -16.26 20.51 -15.14
C GLU A 9 -16.66 19.20 -15.83
N GLU A 10 -17.33 19.28 -16.98
CA GLU A 10 -17.66 18.10 -17.78
C GLU A 10 -16.58 17.96 -18.86
N ASP A 11 -15.95 16.79 -18.91
CA ASP A 11 -15.01 16.45 -19.97
C ASP A 11 -15.79 15.88 -21.15
N ALA A 12 -16.03 16.71 -22.16
CA ALA A 12 -16.84 16.38 -23.32
C ALA A 12 -16.21 15.27 -24.19
N GLU A 13 -14.91 15.04 -24.08
CA GLU A 13 -14.18 14.06 -24.91
C GLU A 13 -14.16 12.67 -24.29
N VAL A 14 -14.39 12.55 -22.98
CA VAL A 14 -14.38 11.28 -22.26
C VAL A 14 -15.80 10.92 -21.85
N LEU A 15 -16.39 9.91 -22.51
CA LEU A 15 -17.74 9.43 -22.21
C LEU A 15 -17.69 8.20 -21.29
N ASP A 16 -18.55 8.16 -20.28
CA ASP A 16 -18.76 6.97 -19.46
C ASP A 16 -19.46 5.88 -20.30
N PRO A 17 -18.82 4.72 -20.54
CA PRO A 17 -19.38 3.67 -21.38
C PRO A 17 -20.65 3.02 -20.81
N ALA A 18 -20.96 3.19 -19.51
CA ALA A 18 -22.17 2.65 -18.90
C ALA A 18 -23.39 3.57 -19.05
N ILE A 19 -23.19 4.89 -19.16
CA ILE A 19 -24.27 5.90 -19.07
C ILE A 19 -24.31 6.79 -20.32
N GLY A 20 -23.29 6.75 -21.18
CA GLY A 20 -23.20 7.53 -22.43
C GLY A 20 -23.10 9.03 -22.21
N LYS A 21 -22.73 9.46 -21.00
CA LYS A 21 -22.59 10.87 -20.61
C LYS A 21 -21.12 11.22 -20.41
N PRO A 22 -20.73 12.49 -20.64
CA PRO A 22 -19.37 12.95 -20.38
C PRO A 22 -19.01 12.80 -18.91
N TYR A 23 -17.77 12.41 -18.64
CA TYR A 23 -17.25 12.32 -17.29
C TYR A 23 -17.28 13.70 -16.64
N LYS A 24 -17.71 13.75 -15.38
CA LYS A 24 -17.71 14.98 -14.60
C LYS A 24 -16.49 14.97 -13.67
N ILE A 25 -15.60 15.93 -13.87
CA ILE A 25 -14.45 16.18 -13.00
C ILE A 25 -14.89 17.18 -11.93
N VAL A 26 -14.95 16.72 -10.69
CA VAL A 26 -15.23 17.58 -9.54
C VAL A 26 -13.91 18.12 -9.00
N LYS A 27 -13.68 19.42 -9.18
CA LYS A 27 -12.54 20.13 -8.58
C LYS A 27 -12.97 20.67 -7.23
N TRP A 28 -12.46 20.02 -6.18
CA TRP A 28 -12.61 20.51 -4.82
C TRP A 28 -11.67 21.71 -4.61
N PRO A 29 -12.12 22.78 -3.92
CA PRO A 29 -11.26 23.91 -3.62
C PRO A 29 -10.12 23.45 -2.71
N ALA A 30 -8.95 24.06 -2.88
CA ALA A 30 -7.80 23.80 -2.02
C ALA A 30 -8.17 24.11 -0.56
N THR A 31 -8.37 23.06 0.24
CA THR A 31 -8.64 23.22 1.66
C THR A 31 -7.36 23.64 2.35
N LYS A 32 -7.39 24.69 3.18
CA LYS A 32 -6.30 25.05 4.10
C LYS A 32 -6.04 23.98 5.17
N GLN A 33 -6.84 22.92 5.19
CA GLN A 33 -6.66 21.78 6.05
C GLN A 33 -5.51 20.94 5.50
N THR A 34 -4.35 21.07 6.13
CA THR A 34 -3.29 20.08 6.00
C THR A 34 -3.89 18.73 6.40
N ILE A 35 -4.03 17.81 5.45
CA ILE A 35 -4.36 16.42 5.77
C ILE A 35 -3.11 15.85 6.43
N THR A 36 -3.07 15.92 7.76
CA THR A 36 -2.08 15.17 8.52
C THR A 36 -2.53 13.72 8.46
N VAL A 37 -2.01 12.97 7.49
CA VAL A 37 -2.13 11.51 7.51
C VAL A 37 -1.53 11.08 8.84
N PRO A 38 -2.30 10.40 9.73
CA PRO A 38 -1.76 9.94 10.99
C PRO A 38 -0.66 8.95 10.64
N LEU A 39 0.59 9.40 10.80
CA LEU A 39 1.74 8.52 10.71
C LEU A 39 1.53 7.43 11.75
N LEU A 40 1.68 6.17 11.33
CA LEU A 40 1.72 5.05 12.25
C LEU A 40 2.69 5.40 13.38
N LYS A 41 2.23 5.20 14.62
CA LYS A 41 2.98 5.51 15.83
C LYS A 41 4.37 4.88 15.69
N GLU A 42 5.42 5.69 15.85
CA GLU A 42 6.79 5.19 15.78
C GLU A 42 6.94 4.00 16.74
N LEU A 43 7.42 2.88 16.19
CA LEU A 43 7.69 1.71 17.01
C LEU A 43 8.91 2.00 17.89
N LEU A 44 8.98 1.34 19.04
CA LEU A 44 10.10 1.52 19.94
C LEU A 44 11.40 1.09 19.24
N VAL A 45 12.52 1.73 19.58
CA VAL A 45 13.81 1.33 19.03
C VAL A 45 14.11 -0.12 19.42
N ASN A 46 14.49 -0.94 18.44
CA ASN A 46 14.74 -2.38 18.58
C ASN A 46 13.47 -3.20 18.83
N THR A 47 12.39 -2.88 18.12
CA THR A 47 11.15 -3.65 18.20
C THR A 47 11.33 -5.08 17.68
N LEU A 48 12.27 -5.29 16.76
CA LEU A 48 12.55 -6.61 16.16
C LEU A 48 13.68 -7.35 16.89
N LYS A 49 13.87 -7.12 18.19
CA LYS A 49 14.93 -7.76 18.99
C LYS A 49 14.82 -9.29 19.01
N SER A 50 13.59 -9.81 19.07
CA SER A 50 13.27 -11.24 19.05
C SER A 50 12.79 -11.71 17.68
N PHE A 51 13.30 -11.09 16.61
CA PHE A 51 12.95 -11.45 15.24
C PHE A 51 13.28 -12.91 14.93
N GLN A 52 12.27 -13.65 14.46
CA GLN A 52 12.47 -15.00 13.94
C GLN A 52 12.55 -14.99 12.42
N PHE A 53 11.50 -14.48 11.77
CA PHE A 53 11.40 -14.40 10.32
C PHE A 53 10.35 -13.37 9.92
N TRP A 54 10.32 -13.09 8.62
CA TRP A 54 9.24 -12.34 7.99
C TRP A 54 8.86 -12.98 6.67
N MET A 55 7.59 -12.86 6.34
CA MET A 55 7.01 -13.48 5.16
C MET A 55 5.97 -12.59 4.50
N TYR A 56 5.73 -12.84 3.22
CA TYR A 56 4.58 -12.29 2.51
C TYR A 56 3.42 -13.26 2.62
N ASP A 57 2.31 -12.82 3.23
CA ASP A 57 1.06 -13.58 3.28
C ASP A 57 0.22 -13.26 2.02
N PRO A 58 0.10 -14.21 1.08
CA PRO A 58 -0.65 -13.99 -0.17
C PRO A 58 -2.17 -13.94 0.03
N ILE A 59 -2.70 -14.43 1.16
CA ILE A 59 -4.14 -14.42 1.44
C ILE A 59 -4.58 -13.02 1.80
N SER A 60 -3.82 -12.35 2.67
CA SER A 60 -4.10 -10.98 3.11
C SER A 60 -3.42 -9.91 2.24
N GLY A 61 -2.40 -10.30 1.47
CA GLY A 61 -1.57 -9.39 0.69
C GLY A 61 -0.63 -8.54 1.54
N GLN A 62 -0.31 -9.00 2.75
CA GLN A 62 0.43 -8.25 3.77
C GLN A 62 1.84 -8.83 3.97
N ALA A 63 2.76 -8.00 4.45
CA ALA A 63 3.99 -8.50 5.05
C ALA A 63 3.74 -8.79 6.53
N VAL A 64 4.16 -9.97 6.97
CA VAL A 64 4.05 -10.44 8.35
C VAL A 64 5.45 -10.59 8.90
N ILE A 65 5.75 -9.92 10.01
CA ILE A 65 7.00 -10.04 10.75
C ILE A 65 6.69 -10.76 12.05
N VAL A 66 7.34 -11.90 12.27
CA VAL A 66 7.14 -12.74 13.44
C VAL A 66 8.33 -12.58 14.37
N CYS A 67 8.04 -12.21 15.61
CA CYS A 67 8.96 -12.17 16.73
C CYS A 67 8.50 -13.17 17.80
N ASP A 68 9.36 -13.53 18.76
CA ASP A 68 9.00 -14.46 19.84
C ASP A 68 7.74 -14.03 20.61
N ASP A 69 7.60 -12.72 20.84
CA ASP A 69 6.56 -12.14 21.71
C ASP A 69 5.45 -11.42 20.95
N ALA A 70 5.59 -11.23 19.63
CA ALA A 70 4.69 -10.39 18.85
C ALA A 70 4.69 -10.72 17.35
N GLU A 71 3.55 -10.46 16.71
CA GLU A 71 3.41 -10.51 15.25
C GLU A 71 3.00 -9.13 14.74
N TYR A 72 3.73 -8.61 13.75
CA TYR A 72 3.45 -7.34 13.11
C TYR A 72 2.97 -7.57 11.68
N ARG A 73 1.85 -6.97 11.32
CA ARG A 73 1.27 -7.06 9.97
C ARG A 73 1.25 -5.70 9.30
N PHE A 74 1.77 -5.64 8.08
CA PHE A 74 1.89 -4.43 7.30
C PHE A 74 1.12 -4.57 6.00
N ILE A 75 0.27 -3.57 5.71
CA ILE A 75 -0.54 -3.52 4.50
C ILE A 75 0.21 -2.75 3.42
N ASP A 76 0.85 -1.64 3.80
CA ASP A 76 1.61 -0.79 2.89
C ASP A 76 3.11 -0.93 3.16
N THR A 77 3.92 -0.94 2.09
CA THR A 77 5.37 -0.96 2.21
C THR A 77 5.91 0.31 2.87
N ARG A 78 5.17 1.42 2.78
CA ARG A 78 5.46 2.67 3.48
C ARG A 78 5.37 2.55 4.99
N ASP A 79 4.54 1.63 5.48
CA ASP A 79 4.36 1.44 6.92
C ASP A 79 5.66 0.95 7.58
N LEU A 80 6.59 0.36 6.82
CA LEU A 80 7.91 -0.03 7.32
C LEU A 80 8.75 1.17 7.81
N ILE A 81 8.41 2.40 7.43
CA ILE A 81 9.11 3.62 7.89
C ILE A 81 8.94 3.85 9.40
N CYS A 82 7.99 3.16 10.06
CA CYS A 82 7.83 3.20 11.51
C CYS A 82 8.97 2.51 12.28
N PHE A 83 9.81 1.72 11.60
CA PHE A 83 10.96 1.05 12.20
C PHE A 83 12.18 1.96 12.33
N GLY A 84 12.95 1.75 13.40
CA GLY A 84 14.24 2.39 13.59
C GLY A 84 15.34 1.78 12.73
N GLU A 85 16.51 2.41 12.75
CA GLU A 85 17.70 1.98 11.97
C GLU A 85 18.06 0.52 12.17
N ASN A 86 18.10 0.05 13.42
CA ASN A 86 18.51 -1.31 13.74
C ASN A 86 17.52 -2.34 13.18
N ASP A 87 16.22 -2.05 13.27
CA ASP A 87 15.15 -2.92 12.82
C ASP A 87 15.14 -3.01 11.29
N ILE A 88 15.29 -1.89 10.58
CA ILE A 88 15.41 -1.89 9.11
C ILE A 88 16.67 -2.61 8.65
N ASN A 89 17.80 -2.41 9.32
CA ASN A 89 19.04 -3.13 9.01
C ASN A 89 18.89 -4.64 9.18
N LEU A 90 18.12 -5.09 10.17
CA LEU A 90 17.82 -6.48 10.38
C LEU A 90 16.98 -7.03 9.22
N LEU A 91 15.92 -6.31 8.83
CA LEU A 91 15.08 -6.69 7.70
C LEU A 91 15.87 -6.75 6.39
N ALA A 92 16.78 -5.80 6.16
CA ALA A 92 17.62 -5.76 4.96
C ALA A 92 18.57 -6.96 4.84
N LYS A 93 19.01 -7.52 5.97
CA LYS A 93 19.87 -8.72 6.03
C LYS A 93 19.08 -10.03 5.92
N SER A 94 17.79 -9.98 6.23
CA SER A 94 16.92 -11.16 6.24
C SER A 94 16.14 -11.29 4.92
N GLN A 95 16.04 -12.49 4.38
CA GLN A 95 15.21 -12.73 3.19
C GLN A 95 13.74 -12.87 3.59
N ILE A 96 12.86 -12.14 2.90
CA ILE A 96 11.41 -12.34 3.06
C ILE A 96 11.03 -13.72 2.49
N GLN A 97 10.30 -14.50 3.28
CA GLN A 97 9.76 -15.77 2.83
C GLN A 97 8.49 -15.55 2.01
N SER A 98 8.35 -16.24 0.89
CA SER A 98 7.13 -16.15 0.07
C SER A 98 6.99 -17.39 -0.79
N ASP A 99 5.75 -17.75 -1.11
CA ASP A 99 5.46 -18.71 -2.15
C ASP A 99 6.04 -18.25 -3.51
N PRO A 100 6.58 -19.14 -4.35
CA PRO A 100 7.19 -18.77 -5.63
C PRO A 100 6.26 -17.96 -6.55
N GLN A 101 4.95 -18.20 -6.47
CA GLN A 101 3.95 -17.49 -7.27
C GLN A 101 3.83 -16.00 -6.89
N TYR A 102 4.23 -15.62 -5.67
CA TYR A 102 4.10 -14.27 -5.13
C TYR A 102 5.46 -13.59 -4.86
N GLU A 103 6.54 -14.16 -5.38
CA GLU A 103 7.90 -13.63 -5.21
C GLU A 103 8.01 -12.17 -5.69
N VAL A 104 7.30 -11.80 -6.76
CA VAL A 104 7.26 -10.41 -7.26
C VAL A 104 6.66 -9.46 -6.22
N CYS A 105 5.59 -9.87 -5.55
CA CYS A 105 4.97 -9.08 -4.48
C CYS A 105 5.90 -9.00 -3.28
N ALA A 106 6.53 -10.10 -2.89
CA ALA A 106 7.50 -10.14 -1.78
C ALA A 106 8.74 -9.25 -2.06
N LYS A 107 9.24 -9.23 -3.31
CA LYS A 107 10.34 -8.35 -3.74
C LYS A 107 10.02 -6.87 -3.64
N SER A 108 8.74 -6.49 -3.72
CA SER A 108 8.36 -5.08 -3.51
C SER A 108 8.62 -4.63 -2.07
N TRP A 109 8.50 -5.53 -1.10
CA TRP A 109 8.79 -5.26 0.32
C TRP A 109 10.29 -5.14 0.58
N THR A 110 11.11 -6.04 0.03
CA THR A 110 12.57 -5.93 0.14
C THR A 110 13.11 -4.70 -0.60
N GLY A 111 12.50 -4.34 -1.74
CA GLY A 111 12.78 -3.10 -2.45
C GLY A 111 12.47 -1.86 -1.61
N ALA A 112 11.36 -1.86 -0.87
CA ALA A 112 11.01 -0.77 0.04
C ALA A 112 12.00 -0.65 1.21
N VAL A 113 12.42 -1.77 1.81
CA VAL A 113 13.49 -1.77 2.83
C VAL A 113 14.78 -1.18 2.28
N ALA A 114 15.19 -1.55 1.06
CA ALA A 114 16.37 -0.99 0.41
C ALA A 114 16.25 0.52 0.15
N GLN A 115 15.07 1.00 -0.25
CA GLN A 115 14.81 2.43 -0.39
C GLN A 115 14.90 3.15 0.96
N ILE A 116 14.26 2.62 2.01
CA ILE A 116 14.34 3.16 3.36
C ILE A 116 15.80 3.27 3.81
N MET A 117 16.61 2.24 3.55
CA MET A 117 18.07 2.20 3.76
C MET A 117 18.82 3.30 3.02
N ASN A 118 18.61 3.41 1.73
CA ASN A 118 19.33 4.37 0.89
C ASN A 118 19.03 5.83 1.27
N PHE A 119 17.78 6.12 1.65
CA PHE A 119 17.33 7.48 1.99
C PHE A 119 17.30 7.77 3.48
N LYS A 120 17.70 6.81 4.34
CA LYS A 120 17.72 6.93 5.80
C LYS A 120 16.39 7.46 6.36
N LEU A 121 15.26 6.91 5.87
CA LEU A 121 13.92 7.45 6.17
C LEU A 121 13.50 7.28 7.65
N TRP A 122 14.25 6.49 8.44
CA TRP A 122 14.12 6.40 9.89
C TRP A 122 14.65 7.63 10.65
N SER A 123 15.42 8.52 10.01
CA SER A 123 16.11 9.65 10.66
C SER A 123 15.30 10.95 10.73
N GLY A 124 14.00 10.92 10.42
CA GLY A 124 13.13 12.09 10.44
C GLY A 124 13.16 12.96 9.17
N GLN A 125 13.90 12.58 8.12
CA GLN A 125 13.92 13.26 6.81
C GLN A 125 12.70 12.91 5.91
N ARG A 126 11.52 12.72 6.50
CA ARG A 126 10.37 12.05 5.87
C ARG A 126 9.63 12.90 4.82
N THR A 127 9.55 14.22 5.00
CA THR A 127 8.50 15.04 4.39
C THR A 127 8.63 15.37 2.90
N ARG A 128 9.80 15.20 2.26
CA ARG A 128 9.98 15.53 0.82
C ARG A 128 10.30 14.32 -0.05
N VAL A 129 10.86 13.27 0.54
CA VAL A 129 11.38 12.10 -0.18
C VAL A 129 10.31 11.01 -0.30
N GLU A 130 9.43 10.86 0.70
CA GLU A 130 8.33 9.88 0.68
C GLU A 130 7.40 10.06 -0.53
N THR A 131 6.99 11.29 -0.83
CA THR A 131 6.06 11.58 -1.94
C THR A 131 6.68 11.32 -3.31
N GLN A 132 8.02 11.45 -3.43
CA GLN A 132 8.74 11.21 -4.68
C GLN A 132 9.03 9.71 -4.91
N LEU A 133 9.28 8.94 -3.85
CA LEU A 133 9.63 7.52 -3.95
C LEU A 133 8.41 6.60 -4.02
N PHE A 134 7.35 6.93 -3.27
CA PHE A 134 6.17 6.07 -3.16
C PHE A 134 4.95 6.60 -3.93
N GLY A 135 5.08 7.79 -4.54
CA GLY A 135 3.98 8.47 -5.22
C GLY A 135 2.92 9.04 -4.25
N PRO A 136 1.88 9.73 -4.75
CA PRO A 136 0.78 10.20 -3.91
C PRO A 136 0.09 9.02 -3.22
N TYR A 137 -0.32 9.22 -1.97
CA TYR A 137 -1.14 8.24 -1.24
C TYR A 137 -2.52 8.14 -1.91
N VAL A 138 -2.65 7.22 -2.85
CA VAL A 138 -3.94 6.76 -3.35
C VAL A 138 -4.30 5.60 -2.45
N GLY A 139 -5.17 5.83 -1.45
CA GLY A 139 -5.69 4.74 -0.62
C GLY A 139 -6.21 3.65 -1.55
N ARG A 140 -5.49 2.54 -1.68
CA ARG A 140 -5.91 1.45 -2.56
C ARG A 140 -7.16 0.89 -1.93
N ASN A 141 -8.29 0.98 -2.64
CA ASN A 141 -9.46 0.17 -2.34
C ASN A 141 -9.00 -1.29 -2.36
N ILE A 142 -8.84 -1.87 -1.17
CA ILE A 142 -8.63 -3.29 -0.99
C ILE A 142 -9.86 -3.94 -1.63
N PRO A 143 -9.72 -4.73 -2.70
CA PRO A 143 -10.85 -5.44 -3.25
C PRO A 143 -11.36 -6.36 -2.14
N ILE A 144 -12.58 -6.10 -1.68
CA ILE A 144 -13.22 -6.88 -0.62
C ILE A 144 -13.15 -8.34 -1.04
N LEU A 145 -12.82 -9.26 -0.13
CA LEU A 145 -12.70 -10.71 -0.41
C LEU A 145 -13.88 -11.26 -1.22
N SER A 146 -15.08 -10.69 -1.04
CA SER A 146 -16.28 -10.99 -1.83
C SER A 146 -16.16 -10.67 -3.32
N GLU A 147 -15.45 -9.61 -3.71
CA GLU A 147 -15.21 -9.22 -5.11
C GLU A 147 -14.16 -10.10 -5.79
N LEU A 148 -13.09 -10.47 -5.07
CA LEU A 148 -12.09 -11.42 -5.56
C LEU A 148 -12.69 -12.82 -5.76
N GLN A 149 -13.55 -13.26 -4.83
CA GLN A 149 -14.28 -14.53 -4.97
C GLN A 149 -15.30 -14.49 -6.11
N LYS A 150 -16.02 -13.37 -6.32
CA LYS A 150 -16.92 -13.19 -7.47
C LYS A 150 -16.15 -13.23 -8.80
N LYS A 151 -15.02 -12.53 -8.90
CA LYS A 151 -14.17 -12.53 -10.11
C LYS A 151 -13.61 -13.92 -10.42
N LYS A 152 -13.14 -14.67 -9.41
CA LYS A 152 -12.70 -16.08 -9.59
C LYS A 152 -13.83 -16.98 -10.08
N LYS A 153 -15.04 -16.84 -9.52
CA LYS A 153 -16.21 -17.65 -9.91
C LYS A 153 -16.68 -17.34 -11.34
N GLU A 154 -16.55 -16.08 -11.75
CA GLU A 154 -16.88 -15.64 -13.11
C GLU A 154 -15.83 -16.09 -14.15
N GLN A 155 -14.54 -16.04 -13.81
CA GLN A 155 -13.46 -16.56 -14.64
C GLN A 155 -13.58 -18.08 -14.84
N ALA A 156 -13.86 -18.84 -13.78
CA ALA A 156 -14.07 -20.28 -13.87
C ALA A 156 -15.29 -20.65 -14.76
N ARG A 157 -16.36 -19.84 -14.75
CA ARG A 157 -17.51 -20.01 -15.64
C ARG A 157 -17.19 -19.70 -17.10
N LYS A 158 -16.36 -18.69 -17.35
CA LYS A 158 -15.91 -18.34 -18.72
C LYS A 158 -14.97 -19.40 -19.30
N GLN A 159 -14.15 -20.02 -18.46
CA GLN A 159 -13.23 -21.09 -18.85
C GLN A 159 -13.99 -22.38 -19.22
N LYS A 160 -14.97 -22.79 -18.40
CA LYS A 160 -15.86 -23.94 -18.71
C LYS A 160 -16.71 -23.78 -19.96
N ARG A 161 -16.99 -22.53 -20.39
CA ARG A 161 -17.73 -22.23 -21.63
C ARG A 161 -16.85 -22.23 -22.88
N LYS A 162 -15.52 -22.21 -22.74
CA LYS A 162 -14.57 -22.29 -23.86
C LYS A 162 -14.09 -23.72 -24.13
N GLU A 163 -14.39 -24.65 -23.23
CA GLU A 163 -14.04 -26.08 -23.32
C GLU A 163 -15.22 -26.96 -23.79
N GLN A 164 -16.35 -26.36 -24.15
CA GLN A 164 -17.48 -26.97 -24.87
C GLN A 164 -17.53 -26.42 -26.29
#